data_AF-A0A933WEV8-F1
#
_entry.id   AF-A0A933WEV8-F1
#
_cell.length_a   1.000
_cell.length_b   1.000
_cell.length_c   1.000
_cell.angle_alpha   90.00
_cell.angle_beta   90.00
_cell.angle_gamma   90.00
#
_symmetry.space_group_name_H-M   'P 1'
#
loop_
_entity.id
_entity.type
_entity.pdbx_description
1 polymer ?
#
loop_
_entity_poly.entity_id
_entity_poly.type
_entity_poly.pdbx_seq_one_letter_code
_entity_poly.pdbx_strand_id
1 'polypeptide(L)'
;MATLLNARSKSLLFLLLGLALFADAGHAEHGDSHKDLRDPAKCAECHTEKPEVQPGEICTGKITAPIKDDVTNLCTKCHEYGERSHPTDVLVDFAVPADLPLKDSKITCVTCHYPHSACESEHRYISSSLFGGFFSKGKKHKTYFLRRANANGELCLTCHK
;
A
#
# COMPACT_ATOMS: atom_id res chain seq x y z
N MET A 1 -2.69 70.53 -6.92
CA MET A 1 -2.49 69.82 -5.64
C MET A 1 -2.60 68.33 -5.88
N ALA A 2 -1.48 67.66 -6.14
CA ALA A 2 -1.42 66.24 -6.48
C ALA A 2 -0.31 65.58 -5.66
N THR A 3 -0.56 65.31 -4.38
CA THR A 3 0.42 64.64 -3.49
C THR A 3 -0.27 64.01 -2.28
N LEU A 4 -1.28 63.14 -2.47
CA LEU A 4 -1.82 62.31 -1.37
C LEU A 4 -2.16 60.86 -1.78
N LEU A 5 -1.52 60.32 -2.83
CA LEU A 5 -1.60 58.89 -3.16
C LEU A 5 -0.20 58.31 -3.34
N ASN A 6 0.59 58.15 -2.27
CA ASN A 6 1.82 57.35 -2.39
C ASN A 6 2.32 56.65 -1.12
N ALA A 7 1.66 56.82 0.03
CA ALA A 7 2.12 56.23 1.28
C ALA A 7 1.37 54.95 1.69
N ARG A 8 0.10 54.77 1.27
CA ARG A 8 -0.73 53.62 1.71
C ARG A 8 -0.62 52.36 0.86
N SER A 9 -0.23 52.44 -0.41
CA SER A 9 -0.12 51.27 -1.29
C SER A 9 1.17 50.46 -1.09
N LYS A 10 2.23 51.10 -0.58
CA LYS A 10 3.53 50.42 -0.34
C LYS A 10 3.48 49.51 0.88
N SER A 11 2.73 49.86 1.93
CA SER A 11 2.60 49.03 3.14
C SER A 11 1.76 47.77 2.94
N LEU A 12 0.75 47.79 2.05
CA LEU A 12 -0.01 46.57 1.73
C LEU A 12 0.78 45.60 0.83
N LEU A 13 1.64 46.12 -0.04
CA LEU A 13 2.45 45.27 -0.93
C LEU A 13 3.50 44.46 -0.15
N PHE A 14 4.08 45.04 0.91
CA PHE A 14 5.00 44.32 1.80
C PHE A 14 4.30 43.29 2.69
N LEU A 15 3.03 43.52 3.07
CA LEU A 15 2.27 42.57 3.88
C LEU A 15 1.82 41.33 3.09
N LEU A 16 1.59 41.48 1.78
CA LEU A 16 1.25 40.36 0.89
C LEU A 16 2.48 39.57 0.42
N LEU A 17 3.65 40.21 0.31
CA LEU A 17 4.90 39.53 -0.06
C LEU A 17 5.50 38.71 1.11
N GLY A 18 5.20 39.09 2.35
CA GLY A 18 5.64 38.36 3.56
C GLY A 18 4.85 37.07 3.85
N LEU A 19 3.66 36.89 3.25
CA LEU A 19 2.80 35.73 3.49
C LEU A 19 3.06 34.55 2.54
N ALA A 20 3.91 34.73 1.52
CA ALA A 20 4.15 33.73 0.48
C ALA A 20 5.31 32.76 0.77
N LEU A 21 6.00 32.88 1.92
CA LEU A 21 7.24 32.15 2.21
C LEU A 21 7.12 30.98 3.21
N PHE A 22 5.91 30.54 3.58
CA PHE A 22 5.73 29.43 4.52
C PHE A 22 4.80 28.32 4.00
N ALA A 23 4.86 27.99 2.71
CA ALA A 23 4.05 26.92 2.12
C ALA A 23 4.84 25.69 1.66
N ASP A 24 6.08 25.50 2.11
CA ASP A 24 6.85 24.29 1.79
C ASP A 24 7.43 23.66 3.07
N ALA A 25 6.52 23.29 3.98
CA ALA A 25 6.84 22.46 5.12
C ALA A 25 6.22 21.07 4.93
N GLY A 26 7.04 20.12 4.50
CA GLY A 26 6.92 18.74 4.95
C GLY A 26 6.08 17.80 4.08
N HIS A 27 6.59 17.44 2.91
CA HIS A 27 6.50 16.05 2.48
C HIS A 27 7.92 15.49 2.41
N ALA A 28 8.44 15.08 3.57
CA ALA A 28 9.58 14.17 3.57
C ALA A 28 9.12 12.91 2.83
N GLU A 29 9.65 12.68 1.63
CA GLU A 29 9.48 11.42 0.94
C GLU A 29 9.98 10.31 1.87
N HIS A 30 9.05 9.56 2.48
CA HIS A 30 9.39 8.26 3.03
C HIS A 30 9.82 7.42 1.83
N GLY A 31 11.13 7.24 1.66
CA GLY A 31 11.69 6.39 0.62
C GLY A 31 11.01 5.01 0.63
N ASP A 32 10.90 4.39 -0.54
CA ASP A 32 10.18 3.12 -0.71
C ASP A 32 10.75 2.05 0.24
N SER A 33 10.04 1.79 1.33
CA SER A 33 10.43 0.88 2.41
C SER A 33 10.48 -0.57 1.97
N HIS A 34 9.98 -0.89 0.77
CA HIS A 34 9.93 -2.23 0.22
C HIS A 34 10.78 -2.38 -1.05
N LYS A 35 11.70 -1.44 -1.32
CA LYS A 35 12.60 -1.49 -2.49
C LYS A 35 13.37 -2.83 -2.60
N ASP A 36 13.66 -3.45 -1.47
CA ASP A 36 14.39 -4.72 -1.38
C ASP A 36 13.61 -5.90 -1.96
N LEU A 37 12.27 -5.85 -2.01
CA LEU A 37 11.43 -6.86 -2.66
C LEU A 37 11.60 -6.87 -4.20
N ARG A 38 12.20 -5.82 -4.76
CA ARG A 38 12.47 -5.68 -6.19
C ARG A 38 13.94 -5.90 -6.54
N ASP A 39 14.79 -6.20 -5.56
CA ASP A 39 16.21 -6.41 -5.78
C ASP A 39 16.47 -7.85 -6.24
N PRO A 40 16.94 -8.09 -7.49
CA PRO A 40 17.21 -9.44 -7.98
C PRO A 40 18.31 -10.18 -7.20
N ALA A 41 19.14 -9.47 -6.43
CA ALA A 41 20.11 -10.07 -5.53
C ALA A 41 19.45 -10.69 -4.27
N LYS A 42 18.23 -10.26 -3.95
CA LYS A 42 17.48 -10.67 -2.74
C LYS A 42 16.39 -11.70 -3.01
N CYS A 43 16.18 -12.15 -4.25
CA CYS A 43 15.18 -13.19 -4.55
C CYS A 43 15.35 -14.44 -3.67
N ALA A 44 16.59 -14.79 -3.35
CA ALA A 44 16.92 -15.92 -2.51
C ALA A 44 16.55 -15.73 -1.02
N GLU A 45 16.10 -14.56 -0.58
CA GLU A 45 15.60 -14.38 0.79
C GLU A 45 14.24 -15.09 1.00
N CYS A 46 13.44 -15.18 -0.08
CA CYS A 46 12.12 -15.80 -0.08
C CYS A 46 12.05 -17.10 -0.90
N HIS A 47 12.80 -17.19 -2.01
CA HIS A 47 12.74 -18.31 -2.95
C HIS A 47 13.92 -19.26 -2.82
N THR A 48 13.68 -20.57 -2.99
CA THR A 48 14.74 -21.61 -2.90
C THR A 48 15.75 -21.48 -4.02
N GLU A 49 15.32 -20.97 -5.16
CA GLU A 49 16.11 -20.72 -6.34
C GLU A 49 15.81 -19.33 -6.90
N LYS A 50 16.76 -18.78 -7.66
CA LYS A 50 16.53 -17.52 -8.34
C LYS A 50 15.52 -17.77 -9.47
N PRO A 51 14.36 -17.10 -9.47
CA PRO A 51 13.41 -17.24 -10.57
C PRO A 51 13.99 -16.67 -11.86
N GLU A 52 13.60 -17.26 -12.98
CA GLU A 52 13.72 -16.61 -14.28
C GLU A 52 12.78 -15.41 -14.30
N VAL A 53 13.34 -14.20 -14.34
CA VAL A 53 12.60 -12.95 -14.45
C VAL A 53 13.08 -12.29 -15.74
N GLN A 54 12.16 -12.01 -16.67
CA GLN A 54 12.55 -11.31 -17.89
C GLN A 54 12.99 -9.87 -17.55
N PRO A 55 13.97 -9.31 -18.27
CA PRO A 55 14.34 -7.90 -18.10
C PRO A 55 13.10 -7.00 -18.27
N GLY A 56 12.76 -6.24 -17.23
CA GLY A 56 11.55 -5.39 -17.20
C GLY A 56 10.33 -6.00 -16.49
N GLU A 57 10.34 -7.31 -16.20
CA GLU A 57 9.29 -8.03 -15.46
C GLU A 57 9.61 -8.19 -13.96
N ILE A 58 10.63 -7.50 -13.46
CA ILE A 58 10.92 -7.44 -12.02
C ILE A 58 9.67 -6.86 -11.35
N CYS A 59 8.99 -7.70 -10.57
CA CYS A 59 7.74 -7.35 -9.89
C CYS A 59 6.57 -7.04 -10.82
N THR A 60 6.54 -7.65 -12.00
CA THR A 60 5.37 -7.77 -12.86
C THR A 60 5.44 -9.10 -13.63
N GLY A 61 5.09 -10.20 -12.97
CA GLY A 61 5.16 -11.51 -13.62
C GLY A 61 5.01 -12.69 -12.65
N LYS A 62 4.44 -13.80 -13.13
CA LYS A 62 4.19 -14.98 -12.31
C LYS A 62 5.53 -15.62 -11.90
N ILE A 63 6.01 -15.27 -10.70
CA ILE A 63 7.15 -15.96 -10.09
C ILE A 63 6.70 -17.36 -9.68
N THR A 64 7.25 -18.37 -10.35
CA THR A 64 6.95 -19.80 -10.11
C THR A 64 7.98 -20.48 -9.22
N ALA A 65 9.08 -19.80 -8.87
CA ALA A 65 10.11 -20.36 -8.01
C ALA A 65 9.53 -20.77 -6.64
N PRO A 66 9.87 -21.97 -6.13
CA PRO A 66 9.39 -22.40 -4.82
C PRO A 66 9.83 -21.43 -3.72
N ILE A 67 9.00 -21.26 -2.71
CA ILE A 67 9.31 -20.46 -1.52
C ILE A 67 10.06 -21.32 -0.49
N LYS A 68 10.99 -20.70 0.25
CA LYS A 68 11.88 -21.39 1.21
C LYS A 68 11.19 -21.89 2.47
N ASP A 69 10.05 -21.32 2.81
CA ASP A 69 9.40 -21.50 4.11
C ASP A 69 7.88 -21.24 3.94
N ASP A 70 7.14 -21.40 5.03
CA ASP A 70 5.75 -20.96 5.14
C ASP A 70 5.59 -19.46 4.81
N VAL A 71 4.50 -19.11 4.14
CA VAL A 71 4.21 -17.75 3.71
C VAL A 71 4.19 -16.77 4.89
N THR A 72 3.52 -17.13 5.98
CA THR A 72 3.40 -16.30 7.17
C THR A 72 4.78 -16.05 7.76
N ASN A 73 5.59 -17.11 7.93
CA ASN A 73 6.96 -17.00 8.45
C ASN A 73 7.84 -16.06 7.60
N LEU A 74 7.74 -16.14 6.28
CA LEU A 74 8.49 -15.26 5.38
C LEU A 74 8.11 -13.78 5.58
N CYS A 75 6.81 -13.49 5.69
CA CYS A 75 6.34 -12.12 5.88
C CYS A 75 6.71 -11.57 7.27
N THR A 76 6.71 -12.42 8.30
CA THR A 76 7.01 -12.00 9.68
C THR A 76 8.49 -11.75 9.97
N LYS A 77 9.38 -12.00 9.01
CA LYS A 77 10.79 -11.57 9.11
C LYS A 77 10.93 -10.04 9.13
N CYS A 78 9.98 -9.34 8.52
CA CYS A 78 9.98 -7.87 8.43
C CYS A 78 8.73 -7.22 9.03
N HIS A 79 7.60 -7.91 9.06
CA HIS A 79 6.34 -7.39 9.59
C HIS A 79 5.97 -8.03 10.92
N GLU A 80 5.54 -7.24 11.88
CA GLU A 80 4.90 -7.78 13.08
C GLU A 80 3.50 -8.30 12.71
N TYR A 81 3.22 -9.56 13.04
CA TYR A 81 1.88 -10.11 12.96
C TYR A 81 1.09 -9.72 14.20
N GLY A 82 -0.04 -9.02 14.04
CA GLY A 82 -0.81 -8.50 15.17
C GLY A 82 -2.15 -7.89 14.75
N GLU A 83 -2.71 -7.04 15.59
CA GLU A 83 -4.10 -6.53 15.48
C GLU A 83 -4.45 -5.81 14.17
N ARG A 84 -3.44 -5.36 13.42
CA ARG A 84 -3.62 -4.70 12.11
C ARG A 84 -3.54 -5.65 10.92
N SER A 85 -3.20 -6.91 11.16
CA SER A 85 -3.12 -7.97 10.15
C SER A 85 -4.40 -8.81 10.18
N HIS A 86 -4.88 -9.22 9.01
CA HIS A 86 -5.93 -10.23 8.96
C HIS A 86 -5.38 -11.58 9.46
N PRO A 87 -6.25 -12.43 10.02
CA PRO A 87 -5.89 -13.81 10.31
C PRO A 87 -5.34 -14.53 9.07
N THR A 88 -4.15 -15.11 9.19
CA THR A 88 -3.53 -15.99 8.18
C THR A 88 -3.57 -17.44 8.63
N ASP A 89 -3.26 -18.34 7.71
CA ASP A 89 -3.29 -19.80 7.89
C ASP A 89 -4.67 -20.36 8.25
N VAL A 90 -5.71 -19.61 7.87
CA VAL A 90 -7.11 -19.96 8.06
C VAL A 90 -7.57 -20.85 6.91
N LEU A 91 -8.00 -22.07 7.23
CA LEU A 91 -8.66 -22.96 6.27
C LEU A 91 -10.00 -22.37 5.84
N VAL A 92 -10.29 -22.43 4.55
CA VAL A 92 -11.58 -22.04 3.99
C VAL A 92 -12.28 -23.22 3.33
N ASP A 93 -13.59 -23.29 3.48
CA ASP A 93 -14.47 -24.32 2.93
C ASP A 93 -15.42 -23.79 1.85
N PHE A 94 -15.24 -22.53 1.45
CA PHE A 94 -16.01 -21.87 0.40
C PHE A 94 -15.17 -21.60 -0.85
N ALA A 95 -15.83 -21.34 -1.97
CA ALA A 95 -15.17 -21.02 -3.22
C ALA A 95 -14.52 -19.62 -3.15
N VAL A 96 -13.19 -19.59 -3.28
CA VAL A 96 -12.40 -18.37 -3.38
C VAL A 96 -12.09 -18.09 -4.86
N PRO A 97 -12.20 -16.83 -5.35
CA PRO A 97 -11.84 -16.47 -6.71
C PRO A 97 -10.42 -16.89 -7.09
N ALA A 98 -10.21 -17.29 -8.35
CA ALA A 98 -8.95 -17.88 -8.83
C ALA A 98 -7.71 -16.96 -8.70
N ASP A 99 -7.93 -15.64 -8.70
CA ASP A 99 -6.89 -14.61 -8.57
C ASP A 99 -6.59 -14.22 -7.11
N LEU A 100 -7.26 -14.85 -6.13
CA LEU A 100 -6.91 -14.81 -4.71
C LEU A 100 -6.38 -16.21 -4.32
N PRO A 101 -5.09 -16.50 -4.57
CA PRO A 101 -4.57 -17.84 -4.41
C PRO A 101 -4.57 -18.27 -2.95
N LEU A 102 -5.02 -19.50 -2.72
CA LEU A 102 -4.88 -20.18 -1.45
C LEU A 102 -3.58 -20.98 -1.45
N LYS A 103 -2.96 -21.11 -0.27
CA LYS A 103 -1.85 -22.03 -0.04
C LYS A 103 -2.39 -23.19 0.79
N ASP A 104 -2.38 -24.39 0.23
CA ASP A 104 -2.89 -25.60 0.91
C ASP A 104 -4.32 -25.42 1.46
N SER A 105 -5.18 -24.78 0.66
CA SER A 105 -6.57 -24.39 1.01
C SER A 105 -6.70 -23.38 2.16
N LYS A 106 -5.62 -22.66 2.49
CA LYS A 106 -5.62 -21.61 3.51
C LYS A 106 -5.48 -20.22 2.91
N ILE A 107 -6.13 -19.26 3.56
CA ILE A 107 -5.86 -17.83 3.38
C ILE A 107 -4.51 -17.52 4.03
N THR A 108 -3.62 -16.86 3.29
CA THR A 108 -2.31 -16.41 3.77
C THR A 108 -2.06 -14.95 3.37
N CYS A 109 -0.92 -14.38 3.76
CA CYS A 109 -0.51 -13.04 3.34
C CYS A 109 -0.61 -12.87 1.81
N VAL A 110 -0.18 -13.88 1.06
CA VAL A 110 -0.11 -13.81 -0.41
C VAL A 110 -1.45 -14.03 -1.11
N THR A 111 -2.50 -14.36 -0.37
CA THR A 111 -3.86 -14.42 -0.92
C THR A 111 -4.33 -13.02 -1.33
N CYS A 112 -4.05 -12.01 -0.52
CA CYS A 112 -4.43 -10.62 -0.79
C CYS A 112 -3.24 -9.77 -1.29
N HIS A 113 -2.04 -10.03 -0.77
CA HIS A 113 -0.83 -9.30 -1.13
C HIS A 113 -0.02 -10.02 -2.21
N TYR A 114 0.60 -9.26 -3.09
CA TYR A 114 1.48 -9.76 -4.12
C TYR A 114 2.77 -8.96 -4.08
N PRO A 115 3.80 -9.42 -3.33
CA PRO A 115 5.04 -8.65 -3.10
C PRO A 115 5.83 -8.37 -4.38
N HIS A 116 5.50 -9.07 -5.46
CA HIS A 116 6.01 -8.84 -6.80
C HIS A 116 5.06 -7.95 -7.61
N SER A 117 4.41 -6.95 -7.01
CA SER A 117 3.65 -5.90 -7.70
C SER A 117 4.21 -4.51 -7.36
N ALA A 118 3.60 -3.46 -7.91
CA ALA A 118 3.82 -2.10 -7.43
C ALA A 118 3.57 -2.00 -5.91
N CYS A 119 4.41 -1.19 -5.23
CA CYS A 119 4.44 -1.07 -3.77
C CYS A 119 3.14 -0.49 -3.22
N GLU A 120 2.73 0.69 -3.67
CA GLU A 120 1.47 1.33 -3.28
C GLU A 120 0.41 1.10 -4.35
N SER A 121 -0.83 0.80 -3.94
CA SER A 121 -1.96 0.79 -4.87
C SER A 121 -2.26 2.21 -5.35
N GLU A 122 -2.63 2.37 -6.62
CA GLU A 122 -3.13 3.64 -7.15
C GLU A 122 -4.39 4.13 -6.42
N HIS A 123 -5.11 3.23 -5.76
CA HIS A 123 -6.36 3.54 -5.05
C HIS A 123 -6.22 3.31 -3.55
N ARG A 124 -6.59 4.34 -2.78
CA ARG A 124 -6.68 4.24 -1.32
C ARG A 124 -7.93 3.47 -0.91
N TYR A 125 -7.81 2.66 0.13
CA TYR A 125 -8.89 1.88 0.72
C TYR A 125 -9.70 2.71 1.72
N ILE A 126 -11.01 2.47 1.79
CA ILE A 126 -11.86 2.98 2.85
C ILE A 126 -12.27 1.81 3.73
N SER A 127 -11.96 1.86 5.02
CA SER A 127 -12.36 0.80 5.95
C SER A 127 -13.87 0.74 6.13
N SER A 128 -14.49 -0.26 5.51
CA SER A 128 -15.88 -0.62 5.77
C SER A 128 -15.92 -1.47 7.04
N SER A 129 -15.97 -0.84 8.21
CA SER A 129 -16.41 -1.56 9.40
C SER A 129 -17.89 -1.92 9.23
N LEU A 130 -18.22 -3.21 9.36
CA LEU A 130 -19.61 -3.70 9.35
C LEU A 130 -20.50 -2.95 10.39
N PHE A 131 -19.90 -2.40 11.45
CA PHE A 131 -20.57 -1.61 12.49
C PHE A 131 -20.24 -0.10 12.46
N GLY A 132 -19.38 0.36 11.56
CA GLY A 132 -18.94 1.77 11.45
C GLY A 132 -19.83 2.64 10.55
N GLY A 133 -20.90 2.07 10.01
CA GLY A 133 -21.71 2.63 8.92
C GLY A 133 -22.38 3.99 9.19
N PHE A 134 -22.42 4.47 10.43
CA PHE A 134 -23.05 5.76 10.73
C PHE A 134 -22.07 6.92 11.03
N PHE A 135 -20.82 6.63 11.42
CA PHE A 135 -19.87 7.68 11.87
C PHE A 135 -18.44 7.55 11.29
N SER A 136 -18.09 6.47 10.59
CA SER A 136 -16.71 6.25 10.09
C SER A 136 -16.47 6.67 8.63
N LYS A 137 -17.34 7.50 8.04
CA LYS A 137 -17.17 8.00 6.67
C LYS A 137 -15.80 8.68 6.49
N GLY A 138 -14.89 8.03 5.76
CA GLY A 138 -13.94 8.74 4.89
C GLY A 138 -12.46 8.68 5.23
N LYS A 139 -11.98 7.88 6.19
CA LYS A 139 -10.53 7.68 6.32
C LYS A 139 -10.04 6.77 5.19
N LYS A 140 -9.35 7.38 4.23
CA LYS A 140 -8.65 6.71 3.14
C LYS A 140 -7.29 6.24 3.65
N HIS A 141 -7.05 4.94 3.61
CA HIS A 141 -5.80 4.31 4.02
C HIS A 141 -4.97 3.92 2.80
N LYS A 142 -3.64 4.09 2.91
CA LYS A 142 -2.71 3.52 1.93
C LYS A 142 -2.83 2.00 1.95
N THR A 143 -2.74 1.38 0.80
CA THR A 143 -2.67 -0.07 0.68
C THR A 143 -1.42 -0.44 -0.10
N TYR A 144 -0.83 -1.57 0.28
CA TYR A 144 0.42 -2.01 -0.30
C TYR A 144 0.24 -3.38 -0.94
N PHE A 145 0.80 -3.57 -2.13
CA PHE A 145 0.86 -4.86 -2.81
C PHE A 145 -0.49 -5.58 -3.02
N LEU A 146 -1.64 -4.89 -2.99
CA LEU A 146 -2.91 -5.60 -3.14
C LEU A 146 -3.06 -6.16 -4.55
N ARG A 147 -3.54 -7.42 -4.65
CA ARG A 147 -3.86 -8.07 -5.95
C ARG A 147 -4.99 -7.40 -6.71
N ARG A 148 -5.84 -6.66 -6.00
CA ARG A 148 -7.00 -5.94 -6.55
C ARG A 148 -7.09 -4.57 -5.92
N ALA A 149 -7.71 -3.65 -6.64
CA ALA A 149 -8.25 -2.45 -6.02
C ALA A 149 -9.19 -2.85 -4.87
N ASN A 150 -9.18 -2.05 -3.82
CA ASN A 150 -10.07 -2.20 -2.69
C ASN A 150 -10.64 -0.83 -2.29
N ALA A 151 -11.07 -0.04 -3.28
CA ALA A 151 -11.46 1.34 -3.03
C ALA A 151 -12.76 1.44 -2.19
N ASN A 152 -13.64 0.44 -2.34
CA ASN A 152 -14.97 0.36 -1.75
C ASN A 152 -15.12 -0.84 -0.79
N GLY A 153 -14.03 -1.51 -0.41
CA GLY A 153 -14.08 -2.71 0.44
C GLY A 153 -14.39 -4.00 -0.32
N GLU A 154 -14.44 -3.97 -1.66
CA GLU A 154 -14.78 -5.10 -2.53
C GLU A 154 -13.90 -6.34 -2.33
N LEU A 155 -12.63 -6.15 -1.95
CA LEU A 155 -11.73 -7.25 -1.63
C LEU A 155 -12.16 -7.94 -0.33
N CYS A 156 -12.47 -7.15 0.70
CA CYS A 156 -12.88 -7.65 2.01
C CYS A 156 -14.20 -8.43 1.94
N LEU A 157 -15.16 -7.94 1.14
CA LEU A 157 -16.47 -8.56 0.92
C LEU A 157 -16.40 -9.89 0.15
N THR A 158 -15.23 -10.28 -0.35
CA THR A 158 -15.05 -11.62 -0.93
C THR A 158 -15.22 -12.71 0.15
N CYS A 159 -14.80 -12.44 1.38
CA CYS A 159 -14.81 -13.41 2.49
C CYS A 159 -15.74 -13.00 3.65
N HIS A 160 -16.03 -11.71 3.82
CA HIS A 160 -16.88 -11.18 4.90
C HIS A 160 -18.28 -10.80 4.39
N LYS A 161 -19.03 -11.80 3.91
CA LYS A 161 -20.44 -11.62 3.51
C LYS A 161 -21.38 -11.60 4.70
#